data_AF-A0AA88GZD6-F1
#
_entry.id   AF-A0AA88GZD6-F1
#
_cell.length_a   1.000
_cell.length_b   1.000
_cell.length_c   1.000
_cell.angle_alpha   90.00
_cell.angle_beta   90.00
_cell.angle_gamma   90.00
#
_symmetry.space_group_name_H-M   'P 1'
#
loop_
_entity.id
_entity.type
_entity.pdbx_description
1 polymer ?
#
loop_
_entity_poly.entity_id
_entity_poly.type
_entity_poly.pdbx_seq_one_letter_code
_entity_poly.pdbx_strand_id
1 'polypeptide(L)'
;MVKSSTTDSSSSRPNERSREDNSNRHHQQTTSSSDMEEKLQIKPTSSDSYNNVVRGALKLKGRISKPTKTQSFSKQQALKEELGKRVEIEKTDAEARFEQKMMETKKKLIKEKAEKSYREKINEFNEKISKLSEYHDIPKV
;
A
#
# COMPACT_ATOMS: atom_id res chain seq x y z
N MET A 1 -3.15 4.57 -67.67
CA MET A 1 -2.44 5.70 -67.01
C MET A 1 -1.87 5.17 -65.69
N VAL A 2 -0.65 4.64 -65.66
CA VAL A 2 0.63 5.21 -65.15
C VAL A 2 0.59 5.95 -63.80
N LYS A 3 1.34 5.37 -62.82
CA LYS A 3 2.10 5.94 -61.65
C LYS A 3 1.25 6.55 -60.51
N SER A 4 1.50 6.32 -59.22
CA SER A 4 2.74 6.26 -58.39
C SER A 4 2.39 5.60 -57.03
N SER A 5 3.07 4.58 -56.47
CA SER A 5 4.38 4.55 -55.78
C SER A 5 4.60 5.63 -54.69
N THR A 6 4.45 5.23 -53.42
CA THR A 6 5.26 5.78 -52.30
C THR A 6 5.47 4.71 -51.23
N THR A 7 6.75 4.40 -51.05
CA THR A 7 7.39 3.61 -49.99
C THR A 7 7.89 4.57 -48.90
N ASP A 8 7.76 4.20 -47.63
CA ASP A 8 8.68 4.61 -46.55
C ASP A 8 8.64 3.50 -45.48
N SER A 9 9.66 2.67 -45.24
CA SER A 9 11.08 2.89 -44.95
C SER A 9 11.36 3.42 -43.54
N SER A 10 11.93 2.53 -42.72
CA SER A 10 12.90 2.78 -41.65
C SER A 10 12.47 3.54 -40.37
N SER A 11 12.52 2.85 -39.23
CA SER A 11 13.71 2.97 -38.35
C SER A 11 13.62 2.01 -37.17
N SER A 12 14.37 0.91 -37.28
CA SER A 12 14.93 0.22 -36.12
C SER A 12 15.91 1.17 -35.44
N ARG A 13 15.79 1.36 -34.13
CA ARG A 13 16.88 1.87 -33.29
C ARG A 13 17.18 0.83 -32.20
N PRO A 14 18.29 0.09 -32.30
CA PRO A 14 18.90 -0.54 -31.14
C PRO A 14 19.61 0.56 -30.35
N ASN A 15 19.48 0.54 -29.02
CA ASN A 15 20.32 1.38 -28.17
C ASN A 15 21.25 0.46 -27.38
N GLU A 16 22.36 0.09 -28.02
CA GLU A 16 23.55 -0.38 -27.33
C GLU A 16 24.12 0.79 -26.52
N ARG A 17 24.14 0.66 -25.19
CA ARG A 17 25.13 1.36 -24.36
C ARG A 17 26.10 0.32 -23.82
N SER A 18 27.29 0.39 -24.40
CA SER A 18 28.52 -0.28 -24.01
C SER A 18 29.01 0.18 -22.62
N ARG A 19 29.51 -0.82 -21.87
CA ARG A 19 30.66 -0.80 -20.96
C ARG A 19 30.83 0.35 -19.96
N GLU A 20 30.77 -0.02 -18.67
CA GLU A 20 31.90 0.24 -17.76
C GLU A 20 32.23 -1.04 -16.99
N ASP A 21 33.42 -1.59 -17.30
CA ASP A 21 34.11 -2.59 -16.50
C ASP A 21 34.51 -1.95 -15.16
N ASN A 22 33.76 -2.19 -14.09
CA ASN A 22 34.23 -1.88 -12.74
C ASN A 22 34.82 -3.13 -12.11
N SER A 23 35.97 -3.54 -12.64
CA SER A 23 36.87 -4.43 -11.93
C SER A 23 37.49 -3.67 -10.76
N ASN A 24 37.64 -4.37 -9.63
CA ASN A 24 38.43 -4.00 -8.46
C ASN A 24 37.67 -3.33 -7.29
N ARG A 25 37.05 -4.16 -6.45
CA ARG A 25 37.12 -3.94 -5.00
C ARG A 25 37.47 -5.24 -4.28
N HIS A 26 38.77 -5.51 -4.28
CA HIS A 26 39.45 -6.45 -3.40
C HIS A 26 39.19 -6.04 -1.94
N HIS A 27 38.21 -6.66 -1.28
CA HIS A 27 38.04 -6.53 0.17
C HIS A 27 38.95 -7.55 0.84
N GLN A 28 40.09 -7.07 1.32
CA GLN A 28 41.03 -7.88 2.08
C GLN A 28 40.38 -8.32 3.40
N GLN A 29 40.53 -9.61 3.66
CA GLN A 29 40.28 -10.23 4.95
C GLN A 29 41.26 -9.63 5.96
N THR A 30 40.74 -8.97 6.99
CA THR A 30 41.45 -8.85 8.27
C THR A 30 40.74 -9.74 9.26
N THR A 31 41.43 -10.80 9.64
CA THR A 31 41.06 -11.76 10.66
C THR A 31 41.09 -11.14 12.06
N SER A 32 40.31 -11.76 12.95
CA SER A 32 40.51 -11.87 14.39
C SER A 32 40.40 -10.58 15.24
N SER A 33 39.22 -10.38 15.83
CA SER A 33 39.12 -10.27 17.30
C SER A 33 37.69 -10.54 17.75
N SER A 34 37.54 -11.56 18.60
CA SER A 34 36.38 -11.88 19.43
C SER A 34 35.05 -12.14 18.73
N ASP A 35 34.81 -13.42 18.47
CA ASP A 35 33.49 -14.05 18.37
C ASP A 35 32.56 -13.59 19.50
N MET A 36 31.60 -12.74 19.17
CA MET A 36 30.32 -12.65 19.86
C MET A 36 29.25 -12.62 18.77
N GLU A 37 29.04 -13.77 18.12
CA GLU A 37 27.75 -14.05 17.48
C GLU A 37 26.68 -14.10 18.58
N GLU A 38 26.21 -12.93 19.02
CA GLU A 38 24.92 -12.85 19.65
C GLU A 38 23.88 -13.04 18.55
N LYS A 39 23.57 -14.31 18.26
CA LYS A 39 22.28 -14.67 17.68
C LYS A 39 21.23 -14.03 18.57
N LEU A 40 20.71 -12.89 18.13
CA LEU A 40 19.39 -12.44 18.56
C LEU A 40 18.42 -13.51 18.08
N GLN A 41 18.24 -14.53 18.92
CA GLN A 41 17.07 -15.37 18.92
C GLN A 41 15.92 -14.41 19.09
N ILE A 42 15.28 -14.06 17.98
CA ILE A 42 13.94 -13.51 17.99
C ILE A 42 13.09 -14.60 18.63
N LYS A 43 13.03 -14.61 19.96
CA LYS A 43 12.00 -15.35 20.67
C LYS A 43 10.70 -14.79 20.12
N PRO A 44 9.82 -15.62 19.53
CA PRO A 44 8.50 -15.12 19.20
C PRO A 44 7.94 -14.58 20.51
N THR A 45 7.62 -13.29 20.55
CA THR A 45 6.75 -12.72 21.58
C THR A 45 5.39 -13.37 21.33
N SER A 46 5.29 -14.63 21.75
CA SER A 46 4.08 -15.41 21.86
C SER A 46 3.25 -14.66 22.87
N SER A 47 2.38 -13.78 22.39
CA SER A 47 1.27 -13.32 23.19
C SER A 47 0.54 -14.59 23.64
N ASP A 48 0.74 -15.00 24.89
CA ASP A 48 0.14 -16.20 25.48
C ASP A 48 -1.40 -16.18 25.42
N SER A 49 -2.00 -15.05 25.03
CA SER A 49 -3.41 -14.88 24.68
C SER A 49 -3.97 -15.93 23.71
N TYR A 50 -3.15 -16.60 22.90
CA TYR A 50 -3.64 -17.57 21.89
C TYR A 50 -3.24 -19.03 22.16
N ASN A 51 -2.63 -19.32 23.32
CA ASN A 51 -2.21 -20.69 23.65
C ASN A 51 -3.35 -21.57 24.18
N ASN A 52 -4.36 -20.96 24.82
CA ASN A 52 -5.52 -21.68 25.37
C ASN A 52 -6.73 -21.72 24.42
N VAL A 53 -6.60 -21.17 23.21
CA VAL A 53 -7.71 -21.14 22.24
C VAL A 53 -7.81 -22.52 21.59
N VAL A 54 -9.02 -23.10 21.59
CA VAL A 54 -9.31 -24.35 20.90
C VAL A 54 -9.01 -24.18 19.41
N ARG A 55 -7.92 -24.79 18.95
CA ARG A 55 -7.51 -24.77 17.55
C ARG A 55 -8.39 -25.76 16.78
N GLY A 56 -9.28 -25.26 15.93
CA GLY A 56 -10.15 -26.10 15.10
C GLY A 56 -11.13 -25.27 14.28
N ALA A 57 -11.57 -25.84 13.15
CA ALA A 57 -12.61 -25.19 12.34
C ALA A 57 -13.94 -25.17 13.10
N LEU A 58 -14.41 -23.98 13.47
CA LEU A 58 -15.69 -23.76 14.17
C LEU A 58 -16.84 -24.41 13.40
N LYS A 59 -17.37 -25.50 13.95
CA LYS A 59 -18.52 -26.21 13.36
C LYS A 59 -19.79 -25.47 13.75
N LEU A 60 -20.25 -24.57 12.89
CA LEU A 60 -21.54 -23.92 13.07
C LEU A 60 -22.65 -24.95 12.85
N LYS A 61 -23.55 -25.10 13.83
CA LYS A 61 -24.71 -25.99 13.72
C LYS A 61 -25.71 -25.37 12.74
N GLY A 62 -25.52 -25.68 11.47
CA GLY A 62 -26.30 -25.19 10.35
C GLY A 62 -25.55 -25.52 9.08
N ARG A 63 -26.26 -25.94 8.02
CA ARG A 63 -25.64 -26.24 6.72
C ARG A 63 -25.17 -24.93 6.07
N ILE A 64 -24.06 -24.38 6.54
CA ILE A 64 -23.36 -23.31 5.84
C ILE A 64 -22.50 -24.00 4.79
N SER A 65 -23.07 -24.12 3.59
CA SER A 65 -22.32 -24.48 2.40
C SER A 65 -21.13 -23.53 2.28
N LYS A 66 -19.94 -24.08 2.02
CA LYS A 66 -18.74 -23.29 1.74
C LYS A 66 -19.08 -22.35 0.58
N PRO A 67 -18.99 -21.02 0.72
CA PRO A 67 -19.10 -20.16 -0.44
C PRO A 67 -17.88 -20.45 -1.33
N THR A 68 -18.13 -21.05 -2.49
CA THR A 68 -17.15 -21.10 -3.57
C THR A 68 -16.78 -19.65 -3.91
N LYS A 69 -15.47 -19.38 -3.98
CA LYS A 69 -14.85 -18.04 -4.16
C LYS A 69 -15.32 -17.23 -5.37
N THR A 70 -16.21 -17.76 -6.21
CA THR A 70 -16.77 -17.10 -7.38
C THR A 70 -18.06 -16.31 -7.12
N GLN A 71 -18.72 -16.51 -5.96
CA GLN A 71 -20.03 -15.89 -5.67
C GLN A 71 -19.97 -14.61 -4.80
N SER A 72 -18.80 -14.23 -4.27
CA SER A 72 -18.67 -13.05 -3.41
C SER A 72 -18.59 -11.73 -4.16
N PHE A 73 -18.15 -11.74 -5.43
CA PHE A 73 -18.06 -10.52 -6.24
C PHE A 73 -19.42 -10.07 -6.81
N SER A 74 -20.26 -11.02 -7.24
CA SER A 74 -21.59 -10.71 -7.80
C SER A 74 -22.54 -10.12 -6.74
N LYS A 75 -22.44 -10.59 -5.49
CA LYS A 75 -23.29 -10.12 -4.39
C LYS A 75 -22.97 -8.68 -3.96
N GLN A 76 -21.72 -8.25 -4.09
CA GLN A 76 -21.32 -6.86 -3.81
C GLN A 76 -21.77 -5.89 -4.90
N GLN A 77 -21.78 -6.33 -6.17
CA GLN A 77 -22.33 -5.53 -7.28
C GLN A 77 -23.85 -5.36 -7.17
N ALA A 78 -24.59 -6.45 -6.85
CA ALA A 78 -26.04 -6.39 -6.69
C ALA A 78 -26.49 -5.49 -5.52
N LEU A 79 -25.76 -5.48 -4.40
CA LEU A 79 -26.05 -4.57 -3.28
C LEU A 79 -25.79 -3.09 -3.60
N LYS A 80 -24.77 -2.81 -4.43
CA LYS A 80 -24.45 -1.45 -4.88
C LYS A 80 -25.51 -0.91 -5.85
N GLU A 81 -26.09 -1.79 -6.66
CA GLU A 81 -27.14 -1.47 -7.62
C GLU A 81 -28.50 -1.25 -6.94
N GLU A 82 -28.82 -2.03 -5.90
CA GLU A 82 -30.03 -1.87 -5.07
C GLU A 82 -29.99 -0.59 -4.20
N LEU A 83 -28.81 -0.17 -3.72
CA LEU A 83 -28.63 1.10 -2.99
C LEU A 83 -28.74 2.33 -3.91
N GLY A 84 -28.40 2.18 -5.20
CA GLY A 84 -28.52 3.25 -6.19
C GLY A 84 -29.97 3.60 -6.56
N LYS A 85 -30.92 2.68 -6.37
CA LYS A 85 -32.33 2.86 -6.74
C LYS A 85 -33.21 3.40 -5.61
N ARG A 86 -32.75 3.39 -4.35
CA ARG A 86 -33.61 3.69 -3.18
C ARG A 86 -33.66 5.16 -2.75
N VAL A 87 -32.87 6.06 -3.33
CA VAL A 87 -32.85 7.46 -2.89
C VAL A 87 -32.68 8.39 -4.09
N GLU A 88 -33.65 8.38 -4.98
CA GLU A 88 -33.91 9.53 -5.85
C GLU A 88 -34.77 10.54 -5.05
N ILE A 89 -34.25 10.95 -3.89
CA ILE A 89 -34.76 12.13 -3.20
C ILE A 89 -34.13 13.29 -3.96
N GLU A 90 -34.96 14.17 -4.52
CA GLU A 90 -34.50 15.41 -5.15
C GLU A 90 -33.64 16.16 -4.15
N LYS A 91 -32.33 16.18 -4.39
CA LYS A 91 -31.37 16.89 -3.55
C LYS A 91 -31.70 18.37 -3.63
N THR A 92 -31.75 19.02 -2.48
CA THR A 92 -31.82 20.49 -2.44
C THR A 92 -30.57 21.08 -3.08
N ASP A 93 -30.65 22.32 -3.58
CA ASP A 93 -29.50 23.03 -4.16
C ASP A 93 -28.30 23.09 -3.19
N ALA A 94 -28.59 23.20 -1.89
CA ALA A 94 -27.58 23.19 -0.83
C ALA A 94 -26.87 21.84 -0.73
N GLU A 95 -27.62 20.73 -0.77
CA GLU A 95 -27.08 19.37 -0.74
C GLU A 95 -26.26 19.07 -2.00
N ALA A 96 -26.72 19.50 -3.17
CA ALA A 96 -25.99 19.34 -4.43
C ALA A 96 -24.62 20.04 -4.39
N ARG A 97 -24.57 21.28 -3.91
CA ARG A 97 -23.30 22.03 -3.74
C ARG A 97 -22.38 21.38 -2.71
N PHE A 98 -22.93 20.90 -1.59
CA PHE A 98 -22.16 20.20 -0.56
C PHE A 98 -21.54 18.91 -1.12
N GLU A 99 -22.30 18.14 -1.87
CA GLU A 99 -21.81 16.89 -2.47
C GLU A 99 -20.69 17.14 -3.48
N GLN A 100 -20.84 18.13 -4.35
CA GLN A 100 -19.77 18.54 -5.28
C GLN A 100 -18.48 18.89 -4.53
N LYS A 101 -18.57 19.74 -3.49
CA LYS A 101 -17.42 20.11 -2.65
C LYS A 101 -16.81 18.91 -1.93
N MET A 102 -17.66 18.00 -1.43
CA MET A 102 -17.22 16.74 -0.83
C MET A 102 -16.45 15.86 -1.82
N MET A 103 -16.95 15.74 -3.05
CA MET A 103 -16.30 14.95 -4.10
C MET A 103 -14.94 15.55 -4.47
N GLU A 104 -14.85 16.87 -4.60
CA GLU A 104 -13.58 17.55 -4.83
C GLU A 104 -12.58 17.33 -3.69
N THR A 105 -13.02 17.47 -2.44
CA THR A 105 -12.17 17.25 -1.26
C THR A 105 -11.70 15.81 -1.18
N LYS A 106 -12.60 14.85 -1.44
CA LYS A 106 -12.26 13.42 -1.51
C LYS A 106 -11.20 13.16 -2.58
N LYS A 107 -11.35 13.71 -3.80
CA LYS A 107 -10.37 13.55 -4.88
C LYS A 107 -8.99 14.08 -4.47
N LYS A 108 -8.93 15.27 -3.87
CA LYS A 108 -7.67 15.86 -3.36
C LYS A 108 -7.02 14.97 -2.32
N LEU A 109 -7.79 14.53 -1.32
CA LEU A 109 -7.31 13.68 -0.24
C LEU A 109 -6.85 12.29 -0.73
N ILE A 110 -7.53 11.72 -1.73
CA ILE A 110 -7.09 10.47 -2.36
C ILE A 110 -5.75 10.68 -3.08
N LYS A 111 -5.61 11.78 -3.82
CA LYS A 111 -4.36 12.13 -4.51
C LYS A 111 -3.21 12.26 -3.52
N GLU A 112 -3.36 13.09 -2.49
CA GLU A 112 -2.34 13.32 -1.44
C GLU A 112 -1.95 12.02 -0.71
N LYS A 113 -2.93 11.16 -0.39
CA LYS A 113 -2.66 9.88 0.28
C LYS A 113 -1.94 8.89 -0.62
N ALA A 114 -2.19 8.94 -1.94
CA ALA A 114 -1.56 8.08 -2.93
C ALA A 114 -0.16 8.56 -3.31
N GLU A 115 0.11 9.86 -3.24
CA GLU A 115 1.43 10.45 -3.52
C GLU A 115 2.52 9.93 -2.57
N LYS A 116 2.19 9.68 -1.29
CA LYS A 116 3.16 9.24 -0.28
C LYS A 116 3.14 7.73 -0.04
N SER A 117 4.31 7.10 -0.13
CA SER A 117 4.51 5.69 0.26
C SER A 117 4.35 5.49 1.78
N TYR A 118 4.04 4.26 2.20
CA TYR A 118 3.98 3.92 3.63
C TYR A 118 5.29 4.17 4.35
N ARG A 119 6.42 3.86 3.70
CA ARG A 119 7.76 4.11 4.26
C ARG A 119 8.03 5.60 4.48
N GLU A 120 7.63 6.44 3.53
CA GLU A 120 7.76 7.89 3.65
C GLU A 120 6.89 8.42 4.79
N LYS A 121 5.66 7.92 4.94
CA LYS A 121 4.79 8.27 6.07
C LYS A 121 5.41 7.91 7.42
N ILE A 122 6.06 6.74 7.52
CA ILE A 122 6.80 6.35 8.73
C ILE A 122 7.98 7.28 8.97
N ASN A 123 8.76 7.59 7.94
CA ASN A 123 9.92 8.47 8.06
C ASN A 123 9.49 9.87 8.53
N GLU A 124 8.49 10.48 7.88
CA GLU A 124 7.92 11.77 8.28
C GLU A 124 7.41 11.76 9.72
N PHE A 125 6.77 10.66 10.14
CA PHE A 125 6.27 10.49 11.50
C PHE A 125 7.41 10.40 12.52
N ASN A 126 8.45 9.61 12.22
CA ASN A 126 9.63 9.47 13.08
C ASN A 126 10.40 10.79 13.17
N GLU A 127 10.57 11.50 12.05
CA GLU A 127 11.15 12.84 12.02
C GLU A 127 10.34 13.82 12.86
N LYS A 128 9.01 13.75 12.82
CA LYS A 128 8.13 14.59 13.64
C LYS A 128 8.32 14.28 15.13
N ILE A 129 8.33 13.01 15.53
CA ILE A 129 8.57 12.61 16.92
C ILE A 129 9.93 13.11 17.39
N SER A 130 10.97 12.94 16.58
CA SER A 130 12.33 13.40 16.91
C SER A 130 12.43 14.92 17.12
N LYS A 131 11.54 15.70 16.50
CA LYS A 131 11.49 17.16 16.62
C LYS A 131 10.61 17.63 17.79
N LEU A 132 9.75 16.77 18.33
CA LEU A 132 8.92 17.13 19.48
C LEU A 132 9.79 17.21 20.74
N SER A 133 9.48 18.16 21.61
CA SER A 133 10.16 18.28 22.90
C SER A 133 9.88 17.05 23.77
N GLU A 134 10.90 16.53 24.43
CA GLU A 134 10.73 15.47 25.43
C GLU A 134 9.89 15.94 26.61
N TYR A 135 10.14 17.16 27.09
CA TYR A 135 9.44 17.78 28.20
C TYR A 135 8.47 18.85 27.71
N HIS A 136 7.22 18.79 28.18
CA HIS A 136 6.17 19.76 27.87
C HIS A 136 5.92 20.76 29.00
N ASP A 137 6.75 20.73 30.05
CA ASP A 137 6.61 21.59 31.23
C ASP A 137 7.89 22.37 31.48
N ILE A 138 7.74 23.54 32.11
CA ILE A 138 8.83 24.45 32.42
C ILE A 138 9.42 24.04 33.78
N PRO A 139 10.75 23.85 33.88
CA PRO A 139 11.35 23.53 35.16
C PRO A 139 11.03 24.62 36.19
N LYS A 140 10.77 24.19 37.42
CA LYS A 140 10.42 25.07 38.54
C LYS A 140 11.59 26.02 38.86
N VAL A 141 11.24 27.28 39.19
CA VAL A 141 12.14 28.32 39.70
C VAL A 141 12.16 28.33 41.22
#